data_AF-A0A2N5FEL1-F1
#
_entry.id   AF-A0A2N5FEL1-F1
#
_cell.length_a   1.000
_cell.length_b   1.000
_cell.length_c   1.000
_cell.angle_alpha   90.00
_cell.angle_beta   90.00
_cell.angle_gamma   90.00
#
_symmetry.space_group_name_H-M   'P 1'
#
loop_
_entity.id
_entity.type
_entity.pdbx_description
1 polymer ?
#
loop_
_entity_poly.entity_id
_entity_poly.type
_entity_poly.pdbx_seq_one_letter_code
_entity_poly.pdbx_strand_id
1 'polypeptide(L)'
;MLLIDTIFISHAHRDEAYVRELVNLLTMMKVPNIVCSSYPGYHIPNDEDIYDYLHKKLSGNSWVIYVLSDHYYKSAACLNEMGACWILNKKYTAILTPAFDYKEMKGAINPNQVSFKLNDLDRLYEFLESSREVFKLEKQPGTFLVKICEQAIRNINQIADDEKRDKKLIACSVEGIRIDPKDSLSLQIRLRLKNPEDHDIQLDVLKMELFDENGVSFKYTLQPAEIKLYSLENKIAFLSVKIGDSKYEPYLHQNEKIDLKYSRDVW
;
A
#
# COMPACT_ATOMS: atom_id res chain seq x y z
N MET A 1 -30.12 21.54 -1.62
CA MET A 1 -28.88 20.79 -1.34
C MET A 1 -27.79 21.39 -2.21
N LEU A 2 -26.66 21.79 -1.62
CA LEU A 2 -25.53 22.29 -2.40
C LEU A 2 -25.07 21.18 -3.37
N LEU A 3 -24.75 21.56 -4.61
CA LEU A 3 -24.27 20.62 -5.62
C LEU A 3 -22.88 20.12 -5.22
N ILE A 4 -22.68 18.81 -5.31
CA ILE A 4 -21.36 18.21 -5.13
C ILE A 4 -20.47 18.69 -6.28
N ASP A 5 -19.30 19.20 -5.95
CA ASP A 5 -18.37 19.81 -6.91
C ASP A 5 -16.95 19.19 -6.87
N THR A 6 -16.72 18.28 -5.92
CA THR A 6 -15.41 17.68 -5.64
C THR A 6 -15.57 16.20 -5.28
N ILE A 7 -14.68 15.33 -5.80
CA ILE A 7 -14.49 13.97 -5.27
C ILE A 7 -13.24 13.98 -4.39
N PHE A 8 -13.37 13.52 -3.15
CA PHE A 8 -12.23 13.35 -2.25
C PHE A 8 -11.96 11.86 -2.07
N ILE A 9 -10.78 11.37 -2.48
CA ILE A 9 -10.43 9.94 -2.40
C ILE A 9 -9.52 9.70 -1.19
N SER A 10 -10.09 9.15 -0.12
CA SER A 10 -9.36 8.73 1.08
C SER A 10 -8.88 7.29 0.90
N HIS A 11 -7.58 7.07 1.00
CA HIS A 11 -6.94 5.77 0.83
C HIS A 11 -5.60 5.72 1.56
N ALA A 12 -5.05 4.52 1.83
CA ALA A 12 -3.69 4.41 2.34
C ALA A 12 -2.65 4.54 1.22
N HIS A 13 -1.51 5.17 1.51
CA HIS A 13 -0.41 5.33 0.54
C HIS A 13 0.02 4.00 -0.12
N ARG A 14 -0.08 2.86 0.58
CA ARG A 14 0.27 1.55 0.02
C ARG A 14 -0.69 1.06 -1.06
N ASP A 15 -1.89 1.64 -1.14
CA ASP A 15 -2.92 1.27 -2.11
C ASP A 15 -2.94 2.20 -3.34
N GLU A 16 -1.90 3.03 -3.52
CA GLU A 16 -1.82 4.02 -4.60
C GLU A 16 -2.06 3.41 -5.99
N ALA A 17 -1.57 2.18 -6.22
CA ALA A 17 -1.75 1.49 -7.49
C ALA A 17 -3.23 1.24 -7.82
N TYR A 18 -4.05 0.86 -6.83
CA TYR A 18 -5.50 0.72 -7.01
C TYR A 18 -6.17 2.07 -7.24
N VAL A 19 -5.77 3.08 -6.47
CA VAL A 19 -6.36 4.43 -6.54
C VAL A 19 -6.06 5.09 -7.88
N ARG A 20 -4.89 4.85 -8.46
CA ARG A 20 -4.55 5.32 -9.80
C ARG A 20 -5.52 4.80 -10.86
N GLU A 21 -5.92 3.53 -10.81
CA GLU A 21 -6.91 2.99 -11.75
C GLU A 21 -8.28 3.68 -11.59
N LEU A 22 -8.71 3.94 -10.36
CA LEU A 22 -9.95 4.66 -10.07
C LEU A 22 -9.89 6.12 -10.56
N VAL A 23 -8.80 6.83 -10.27
CA VAL A 23 -8.57 8.22 -10.71
C VAL A 23 -8.55 8.31 -12.23
N ASN A 24 -7.92 7.36 -12.91
CA ASN A 24 -7.89 7.28 -14.36
C ASN A 24 -9.31 7.17 -14.94
N LEU A 25 -10.15 6.29 -14.40
CA LEU A 25 -11.54 6.16 -14.82
C LEU A 25 -12.32 7.47 -14.64
N LEU A 26 -12.23 8.09 -13.46
CA LEU A 26 -12.90 9.36 -13.17
C LEU A 26 -12.41 10.49 -14.10
N THR A 27 -11.11 10.51 -14.40
CA THR A 27 -10.49 11.47 -15.34
C THR A 27 -11.00 11.26 -16.76
N MET A 28 -11.07 10.01 -17.23
CA MET A 28 -11.63 9.66 -18.55
C MET A 28 -13.11 10.04 -18.67
N MET A 29 -13.85 9.96 -17.55
CA MET A 29 -15.23 10.44 -17.46
C MET A 29 -15.35 11.97 -17.38
N LYS A 30 -14.22 12.69 -17.31
CA LYS A 30 -14.14 14.16 -17.14
C LYS A 30 -14.74 14.67 -15.83
N VAL A 31 -14.64 13.87 -14.76
CA VAL A 31 -15.04 14.32 -13.42
C VAL A 31 -14.13 15.48 -12.98
N PRO A 32 -14.68 16.65 -12.63
CA PRO A 32 -13.87 17.78 -12.19
C PRO A 32 -13.42 17.60 -10.73
N ASN A 33 -12.36 18.32 -10.35
CA ASN A 33 -11.91 18.51 -8.96
C ASN A 33 -11.80 17.19 -8.17
N ILE A 34 -10.95 16.28 -8.63
CA ILE A 34 -10.56 15.10 -7.85
C ILE A 34 -9.46 15.51 -6.88
N VAL A 35 -9.61 15.19 -5.60
CA VAL A 35 -8.58 15.39 -4.58
C VAL A 35 -8.07 14.03 -4.14
N CYS A 36 -6.80 13.77 -4.42
CA CYS A 36 -6.09 12.53 -4.07
C CYS A 36 -4.63 12.87 -3.77
N SER A 37 -4.27 12.94 -2.48
CA SER A 37 -2.97 13.44 -2.00
C SER A 37 -1.76 12.60 -2.44
N SER A 38 -1.96 11.36 -2.88
CA SER A 38 -0.89 10.46 -3.35
C SER A 38 -0.72 10.43 -4.88
N TYR A 39 -1.60 11.07 -5.65
CA TYR A 39 -1.56 10.96 -7.11
C TYR A 39 -0.66 12.04 -7.71
N PRO A 40 0.34 11.70 -8.56
CA PRO A 40 1.20 12.68 -9.21
C PRO A 40 0.40 13.70 -10.04
N GLY A 41 0.41 14.97 -9.62
CA GLY A 41 -0.31 16.07 -10.27
C GLY A 41 -1.48 16.64 -9.46
N TYR A 42 -1.82 16.03 -8.32
CA TYR A 42 -2.80 16.55 -7.34
C TYR A 42 -2.15 16.91 -6.00
N HIS A 43 -0.86 17.27 -6.04
CA HIS A 43 -0.10 17.66 -4.85
C HIS A 43 -0.75 18.87 -4.18
N ILE A 44 -0.66 18.90 -2.85
CA ILE A 44 -0.97 20.08 -2.05
C ILE A 44 -0.11 21.24 -2.58
N PRO A 45 -0.67 22.44 -2.80
CA PRO A 45 0.12 23.59 -3.22
C PRO A 45 1.33 23.79 -2.31
N ASN A 46 2.46 24.21 -2.86
CA ASN A 46 3.62 24.58 -2.07
C ASN A 46 3.20 25.64 -1.03
N ASP A 47 3.72 25.52 0.19
CA ASP A 47 3.47 26.42 1.32
C ASP A 47 2.07 26.34 1.96
N GLU A 48 1.23 25.35 1.61
CA GLU A 48 -0.01 25.05 2.35
C GLU A 48 0.18 23.94 3.40
N ASP A 49 -0.37 24.13 4.61
CA ASP A 49 -0.46 23.07 5.62
C ASP A 49 -1.44 21.98 5.15
N ILE A 50 -1.00 20.72 5.24
CA ILE A 50 -1.77 19.57 4.77
C ILE A 50 -3.12 19.45 5.49
N TYR A 51 -3.17 19.72 6.79
CA TYR A 51 -4.40 19.59 7.57
C TYR A 51 -5.38 20.71 7.24
N ASP A 52 -4.90 21.94 7.05
CA ASP A 52 -5.74 23.06 6.62
C ASP A 52 -6.29 22.86 5.20
N TYR A 53 -5.45 22.37 4.27
CA TYR A 53 -5.87 22.03 2.92
C TYR A 53 -6.95 20.94 2.92
N LEU A 54 -6.69 19.83 3.64
CA LEU A 54 -7.63 18.72 3.76
C LEU A 54 -8.93 19.16 4.45
N HIS A 55 -8.84 19.95 5.51
CA HIS A 55 -10.01 20.51 6.20
C HIS A 55 -10.84 21.38 5.28
N LYS A 56 -10.22 22.25 4.48
CA LYS A 56 -10.92 23.11 3.50
C LYS A 56 -11.61 22.28 2.42
N LYS A 57 -10.94 21.26 1.87
CA LYS A 57 -11.52 20.37 0.84
C LYS A 57 -12.63 19.49 1.40
N LEU A 58 -12.45 18.92 2.58
CA LEU A 58 -13.47 18.11 3.25
C LEU A 58 -14.66 18.97 3.69
N SER A 59 -14.44 20.23 4.12
CA SER A 59 -15.52 21.14 4.51
C SER A 59 -16.41 21.57 3.35
N GLY A 60 -15.88 21.59 2.12
CA GLY A 60 -16.64 21.87 0.88
C GLY A 60 -17.69 20.82 0.51
N ASN A 61 -18.34 20.97 -0.65
CA ASN A 61 -19.36 20.03 -1.13
C ASN A 61 -18.71 18.82 -1.81
N SER A 62 -18.05 17.99 -1.00
CA SER A 62 -17.31 16.84 -1.45
C SER A 62 -18.13 15.54 -1.33
N TRP A 63 -17.94 14.66 -2.32
CA TRP A 63 -18.27 13.25 -2.21
C TRP A 63 -16.99 12.50 -1.84
N VAL A 64 -17.00 11.88 -0.65
CA VAL A 64 -15.86 11.12 -0.15
C VAL A 64 -15.90 9.69 -0.70
N ILE A 65 -14.80 9.22 -1.27
CA ILE A 65 -14.64 7.84 -1.71
C ILE A 65 -13.59 7.20 -0.82
N TYR A 66 -13.99 6.24 -0.01
CA TYR A 66 -13.06 5.42 0.75
C TYR A 66 -12.60 4.27 -0.11
N VAL A 67 -11.28 4.12 -0.27
CA VAL A 67 -10.68 2.90 -0.82
C VAL A 67 -10.15 2.08 0.37
N LEU A 68 -10.96 1.12 0.81
CA LEU A 68 -10.75 0.35 2.04
C LEU A 68 -9.87 -0.87 1.80
N SER A 69 -8.91 -1.07 2.70
CA SER A 69 -7.96 -2.16 2.71
C SER A 69 -7.44 -2.40 4.14
N ASP A 70 -6.65 -3.47 4.34
CA ASP A 70 -5.90 -3.64 5.60
C ASP A 70 -4.96 -2.46 5.88
N HIS A 71 -4.41 -1.83 4.83
CA HIS A 71 -3.52 -0.69 4.95
C HIS A 71 -4.28 0.56 5.38
N TYR A 72 -5.50 0.76 4.87
CA TYR A 72 -6.41 1.83 5.27
C TYR A 72 -6.65 1.81 6.78
N TYR A 73 -7.05 0.65 7.31
CA TYR A 73 -7.35 0.49 8.73
C TYR A 73 -6.11 0.54 9.65
N LYS A 74 -4.90 0.44 9.09
CA LYS A 74 -3.63 0.64 9.83
C LYS A 74 -3.11 2.08 9.75
N SER A 75 -3.71 2.92 8.92
CA SER A 75 -3.30 4.32 8.75
C SER A 75 -4.11 5.22 9.69
N ALA A 76 -3.43 5.77 10.69
CA ALA A 76 -4.06 6.72 11.62
C ALA A 76 -4.63 7.95 10.88
N ALA A 77 -3.95 8.42 9.82
CA ALA A 77 -4.44 9.51 8.98
C ALA A 77 -5.78 9.16 8.31
N CYS A 78 -5.87 7.99 7.68
CA CYS A 78 -7.10 7.53 7.02
C CYS A 78 -8.27 7.39 8.01
N LEU A 79 -8.01 6.83 9.19
CA LEU A 79 -9.03 6.70 10.23
C LEU A 79 -9.51 8.06 10.75
N ASN A 80 -8.61 9.04 10.88
CA ASN A 80 -8.95 10.41 11.25
C ASN A 80 -9.80 11.10 10.17
N GLU A 81 -9.46 10.91 8.88
CA GLU A 81 -10.27 11.40 7.75
C GLU A 81 -11.67 10.80 7.75
N MET A 82 -11.79 9.49 7.99
CA MET A 82 -13.08 8.81 8.12
C MET A 82 -13.92 9.38 9.28
N GLY A 83 -13.29 9.63 10.43
CA GLY A 83 -13.94 10.28 11.56
C GLY A 83 -14.42 11.69 11.25
N ALA A 84 -13.60 12.51 10.58
CA ALA A 84 -13.97 13.86 10.16
C ALA A 84 -15.13 13.85 9.16
N CYS A 85 -15.09 12.95 8.17
CA CYS A 85 -16.16 12.78 7.20
C CYS A 85 -17.51 12.40 7.87
N TRP A 86 -17.47 11.57 8.90
CA TRP A 86 -18.66 11.21 9.69
C TRP A 86 -19.22 12.40 10.45
N ILE A 87 -18.38 13.14 11.19
CA ILE A 87 -18.80 14.35 11.93
C ILE A 87 -19.39 15.41 11.00
N LEU A 88 -18.79 15.59 9.82
CA LEU A 88 -19.24 16.55 8.82
C LEU A 88 -20.43 16.06 7.97
N ASN A 89 -20.96 14.86 8.26
CA ASN A 89 -22.09 14.22 7.58
C ASN A 89 -21.97 14.25 6.04
N LYS A 90 -20.77 13.94 5.53
CA LYS A 90 -20.50 13.99 4.09
C LYS A 90 -21.14 12.81 3.38
N LYS A 91 -21.54 13.02 2.12
CA LYS A 91 -21.85 11.90 1.22
C LYS A 91 -20.58 11.09 1.03
N TYR A 92 -20.64 9.78 1.22
CA TYR A 92 -19.52 8.90 0.94
C TYR A 92 -19.91 7.65 0.15
N THR A 93 -18.92 6.98 -0.45
CA THR A 93 -19.00 5.64 -1.02
C THR A 93 -17.81 4.83 -0.53
N ALA A 94 -18.04 3.59 -0.08
CA ALA A 94 -16.99 2.67 0.31
C ALA A 94 -16.70 1.66 -0.80
N ILE A 95 -15.47 1.67 -1.29
CA ILE A 95 -14.95 0.76 -2.31
C ILE A 95 -13.82 -0.05 -1.67
N LEU A 96 -13.88 -1.37 -1.75
CA LEU A 96 -12.90 -2.26 -1.12
C LEU A 96 -11.84 -2.68 -2.14
N THR A 97 -10.57 -2.78 -1.73
CA THR A 97 -9.58 -3.49 -2.56
C THR A 97 -9.95 -4.97 -2.70
N PRO A 98 -9.57 -5.65 -3.79
CA PRO A 98 -10.02 -7.02 -4.06
C PRO A 98 -9.74 -8.01 -2.92
N ALA A 99 -8.61 -7.84 -2.23
CA ALA A 99 -8.18 -8.73 -1.14
C ALA A 99 -8.83 -8.41 0.21
N PHE A 100 -9.53 -7.28 0.37
CA PHE A 100 -10.14 -6.90 1.64
C PHE A 100 -11.50 -7.57 1.84
N ASP A 101 -11.80 -7.99 3.07
CA ASP A 101 -13.05 -8.65 3.44
C ASP A 101 -14.05 -7.62 3.99
N TYR A 102 -15.31 -7.72 3.55
CA TYR A 102 -16.41 -6.91 4.06
C TYR A 102 -16.57 -7.01 5.59
N LYS A 103 -16.26 -8.17 6.18
CA LYS A 103 -16.33 -8.39 7.64
C LYS A 103 -15.31 -7.56 8.42
N GLU A 104 -14.23 -7.13 7.76
CA GLU A 104 -13.20 -6.29 8.38
C GLU A 104 -13.54 -4.80 8.33
N MET A 105 -14.62 -4.42 7.62
CA MET A 105 -15.12 -3.04 7.64
C MET A 105 -15.59 -2.66 9.04
N LYS A 106 -14.92 -1.69 9.64
CA LYS A 106 -15.16 -1.17 10.99
C LYS A 106 -15.17 0.37 10.97
N GLY A 107 -15.58 0.97 12.08
CA GLY A 107 -15.49 2.42 12.28
C GLY A 107 -16.74 3.19 11.85
N ALA A 108 -16.55 4.47 11.52
CA ALA A 108 -17.62 5.42 11.23
C ALA A 108 -18.18 5.29 9.79
N ILE A 109 -18.59 4.06 9.45
CA ILE A 109 -19.19 3.68 8.16
C ILE A 109 -20.48 2.93 8.46
N ASN A 110 -21.56 3.29 7.75
CA ASN A 110 -22.83 2.58 7.82
C ASN A 110 -22.72 1.20 7.15
N PRO A 111 -22.85 0.08 7.89
CA PRO A 111 -22.76 -1.26 7.32
C PRO A 111 -23.94 -1.59 6.40
N ASN A 112 -25.05 -0.84 6.48
CA ASN A 112 -26.22 -1.01 5.61
C ASN A 112 -26.09 -0.26 4.28
N GLN A 113 -25.07 0.59 4.12
CA GLN A 113 -24.82 1.26 2.86
C GLN A 113 -24.09 0.31 1.91
N VAL A 114 -24.51 0.28 0.65
CA VAL A 114 -23.88 -0.54 -0.38
C VAL A 114 -22.41 -0.14 -0.52
N SER A 115 -21.54 -1.11 -0.27
CA SER A 115 -20.12 -1.09 -0.59
C SER A 115 -19.85 -2.16 -1.65
N PHE A 116 -18.75 -2.03 -2.38
CA PHE A 116 -18.40 -2.99 -3.42
C PHE A 116 -16.89 -3.14 -3.55
N LYS A 117 -16.44 -4.27 -4.10
CA LYS A 117 -15.02 -4.47 -4.42
C LYS A 117 -14.67 -3.74 -5.70
N LEU A 118 -13.52 -3.10 -5.75
CA LEU A 118 -13.06 -2.31 -6.90
C LEU A 118 -12.99 -3.12 -8.21
N ASN A 119 -12.86 -4.45 -8.10
CA ASN A 119 -12.87 -5.37 -9.25
C ASN A 119 -14.25 -5.96 -9.60
N ASP A 120 -15.34 -5.44 -9.02
CA ASP A 120 -16.71 -5.76 -9.40
C ASP A 120 -17.14 -4.88 -10.58
N LEU A 121 -17.31 -5.49 -11.76
CA LEU A 121 -17.59 -4.80 -13.02
C LEU A 121 -18.90 -4.02 -12.98
N ASP A 122 -19.96 -4.64 -12.50
CA ASP A 122 -21.29 -4.04 -12.51
C ASP A 122 -21.34 -2.87 -11.53
N ARG A 123 -20.73 -3.03 -10.34
CA ARG A 123 -20.69 -1.97 -9.33
C ARG A 123 -19.78 -0.82 -9.72
N LEU A 124 -18.63 -1.09 -10.33
CA LEU A 124 -17.75 -0.05 -10.85
C LEU A 124 -18.44 0.75 -11.96
N TYR A 125 -19.17 0.07 -12.85
CA TYR A 125 -20.00 0.72 -13.86
C TYR A 125 -21.08 1.61 -13.25
N GLU A 126 -21.85 1.09 -12.29
CA GLU A 126 -22.88 1.84 -11.55
C GLU A 126 -22.31 3.08 -10.85
N PHE A 127 -21.11 2.97 -10.28
CA PHE A 127 -20.41 4.07 -9.63
C PHE A 127 -20.03 5.19 -10.62
N LEU A 128 -19.55 4.84 -11.81
CA LEU A 128 -19.20 5.82 -12.84
C LEU A 128 -20.45 6.50 -13.43
N GLU A 129 -21.55 5.77 -13.63
CA GLU A 129 -22.83 6.38 -14.01
C GLU A 129 -23.37 7.31 -12.92
N SER A 130 -23.29 6.91 -11.64
CA SER A 130 -23.65 7.77 -10.51
C SER A 130 -22.80 9.05 -10.48
N SER A 131 -21.50 8.94 -10.78
CA SER A 131 -20.59 10.08 -10.89
C SER A 131 -20.99 10.99 -12.05
N ARG A 132 -21.33 10.43 -13.20
CA ARG A 132 -21.85 11.20 -14.35
C ARG A 132 -23.09 12.01 -13.95
N GLU A 133 -24.04 11.42 -13.22
CA GLU A 133 -25.26 12.11 -12.79
C GLU A 133 -25.00 13.22 -11.77
N VAL A 134 -24.19 12.93 -10.75
CA VAL A 134 -23.82 13.88 -9.69
C VAL A 134 -23.14 15.12 -10.29
N PHE A 135 -22.22 14.92 -11.22
CA PHE A 135 -21.44 15.98 -11.85
C PHE A 135 -22.07 16.51 -13.15
N LYS A 136 -23.25 16.03 -13.53
CA LYS A 136 -23.98 16.42 -14.75
C LYS A 136 -23.15 16.32 -16.03
N LEU A 137 -22.38 15.24 -16.15
CA LEU A 137 -21.47 15.01 -17.26
C LEU A 137 -22.22 14.41 -18.46
N GLU A 138 -21.67 14.62 -19.66
CA GLU A 138 -22.22 14.05 -20.89
C GLU A 138 -22.21 12.52 -20.85
N LYS A 139 -23.26 11.92 -21.40
CA LYS A 139 -23.37 10.47 -21.49
C LYS A 139 -22.37 9.93 -22.51
N GLN A 140 -21.46 9.10 -22.04
CA GLN A 140 -20.55 8.36 -22.91
C GLN A 140 -21.27 7.21 -23.59
N PRO A 141 -20.81 6.74 -24.77
CA PRO A 141 -21.32 5.51 -25.36
C PRO A 141 -21.20 4.34 -24.36
N GLY A 142 -22.26 3.55 -24.18
CA GLY A 142 -22.23 2.44 -23.22
C GLY A 142 -21.07 1.46 -23.46
N THR A 143 -20.73 1.23 -24.73
CA THR A 143 -19.58 0.41 -25.14
C THR A 143 -18.23 0.99 -24.74
N PHE A 144 -18.11 2.31 -24.61
CA PHE A 144 -16.89 2.95 -24.10
C PHE A 144 -16.74 2.69 -22.61
N LEU A 145 -17.81 2.93 -21.83
CA LEU A 145 -17.78 2.77 -20.38
C LEU A 145 -17.46 1.32 -19.96
N VAL A 146 -18.07 0.34 -20.62
CA VAL A 146 -17.76 -1.08 -20.40
C VAL A 146 -16.28 -1.37 -20.68
N LYS A 147 -15.73 -0.90 -21.80
CA LYS A 147 -14.32 -1.15 -22.17
C LYS A 147 -13.33 -0.58 -21.17
N ILE A 148 -13.57 0.63 -20.67
CA ILE A 148 -12.65 1.25 -19.70
C ILE A 148 -12.74 0.55 -18.34
N CYS A 149 -13.94 0.12 -17.90
CA CYS A 149 -14.10 -0.66 -16.69
C CYS A 149 -13.42 -2.03 -16.81
N GLU A 150 -13.60 -2.75 -17.91
CA GLU A 150 -12.93 -4.04 -18.14
C GLU A 150 -11.41 -3.90 -18.12
N GLN A 151 -10.86 -2.84 -18.73
CA GLN A 151 -9.41 -2.59 -18.69
C GLN A 151 -8.92 -2.30 -17.28
N ALA A 152 -9.61 -1.43 -16.54
CA ALA A 152 -9.27 -1.16 -15.15
C ALA A 152 -9.34 -2.43 -14.30
N ILE A 153 -10.37 -3.26 -14.46
CA ILE A 153 -10.52 -4.51 -13.71
C ILE A 153 -9.38 -5.50 -14.00
N ARG A 154 -8.93 -5.61 -15.26
CA ARG A 154 -7.74 -6.41 -15.58
C ARG A 154 -6.52 -5.92 -14.80
N ASN A 155 -6.29 -4.60 -14.78
CA ASN A 155 -5.17 -4.01 -14.04
C ASN A 155 -5.30 -4.22 -12.53
N ILE A 156 -6.49 -3.99 -11.98
CA ILE A 156 -6.80 -4.17 -10.54
C ILE A 156 -6.60 -5.62 -10.11
N ASN A 157 -7.05 -6.59 -10.93
CA ASN A 157 -6.84 -8.00 -10.64
C ASN A 157 -5.35 -8.36 -10.68
N GLN A 158 -4.58 -7.83 -11.64
CA GLN A 158 -3.13 -8.01 -11.68
C GLN A 158 -2.47 -7.47 -10.41
N ILE A 159 -2.82 -6.26 -9.97
CA ILE A 159 -2.31 -5.68 -8.72
C ILE A 159 -2.66 -6.58 -7.52
N ALA A 160 -3.89 -7.11 -7.46
CA ALA A 160 -4.31 -8.01 -6.39
C ALA A 160 -3.59 -9.36 -6.39
N ASP A 161 -3.31 -9.90 -7.57
CA ASP A 161 -2.54 -11.14 -7.71
C ASP A 161 -1.08 -10.93 -7.30
N ASP A 162 -0.49 -9.78 -7.67
CA ASP A 162 0.85 -9.38 -7.25
C ASP A 162 0.91 -9.17 -5.73
N GLU A 163 -0.03 -8.44 -5.12
CA GLU A 163 -0.11 -8.29 -3.66
C GLU A 163 -0.27 -9.63 -2.95
N LYS A 164 -1.09 -10.53 -3.49
CA LYS A 164 -1.30 -11.86 -2.93
C LYS A 164 -0.04 -12.71 -3.03
N ARG A 165 0.70 -12.60 -4.13
CA ARG A 165 1.99 -13.24 -4.32
C ARG A 165 3.00 -12.70 -3.31
N ASP A 166 3.12 -11.38 -3.19
CA ASP A 166 4.04 -10.72 -2.26
C ASP A 166 3.74 -11.05 -0.79
N LYS A 167 2.46 -11.12 -0.42
CA LYS A 167 2.06 -11.57 0.93
C LYS A 167 2.53 -13.00 1.24
N LYS A 168 2.67 -13.85 0.21
CA LYS A 168 3.15 -15.24 0.28
C LYS A 168 4.66 -15.38 0.04
N LEU A 169 5.38 -14.31 -0.28
CA LEU A 169 6.83 -14.40 -0.41
C LEU A 169 7.47 -14.50 0.98
N ILE A 170 8.34 -15.49 1.12
CA ILE A 170 9.28 -15.55 2.23
C ILE A 170 10.19 -14.35 2.10
N ALA A 171 10.22 -13.53 3.14
CA ALA A 171 10.85 -12.22 3.11
C ALA A 171 11.90 -12.08 4.21
N CYS A 172 12.92 -11.30 3.91
CA CYS A 172 13.92 -10.85 4.87
C CYS A 172 14.11 -9.34 4.67
N SER A 173 14.14 -8.58 5.76
CA SER A 173 14.47 -7.16 5.74
C SER A 173 15.43 -6.82 6.86
N VAL A 174 16.20 -5.74 6.70
CA VAL A 174 17.09 -5.27 7.76
C VAL A 174 16.34 -4.30 8.67
N GLU A 175 16.25 -4.60 9.96
CA GLU A 175 15.63 -3.71 10.95
C GLU A 175 16.63 -2.84 11.70
N GLY A 176 17.92 -3.16 11.60
CA GLY A 176 18.97 -2.37 12.23
C GLY A 176 20.35 -2.90 11.94
N ILE A 177 21.30 -1.98 11.80
CA ILE A 177 22.70 -2.27 11.51
C ILE A 177 23.55 -1.37 12.41
N ARG A 178 24.59 -1.92 13.01
CA ARG A 178 25.59 -1.14 13.75
C ARG A 178 26.95 -1.81 13.71
N ILE A 179 28.00 -1.05 14.01
CA ILE A 179 29.30 -1.61 14.38
C ILE A 179 29.17 -2.29 15.75
N ASP A 180 29.81 -3.46 15.92
CA ASP A 180 29.86 -4.13 17.21
C ASP A 180 30.64 -3.26 18.22
N PRO A 181 30.04 -2.89 19.37
CA PRO A 181 30.73 -2.08 20.39
C PRO A 181 31.98 -2.74 20.96
N LYS A 182 32.11 -4.06 20.86
CA LYS A 182 33.25 -4.85 21.36
C LYS A 182 34.28 -5.16 20.27
N ASP A 183 33.92 -4.96 19.00
CA ASP A 183 34.75 -5.30 17.86
C ASP A 183 34.45 -4.38 16.67
N SER A 184 35.25 -3.33 16.52
CA SER A 184 35.05 -2.31 15.49
C SER A 184 35.18 -2.84 14.05
N LEU A 185 35.63 -4.09 13.87
CA LEU A 185 35.75 -4.75 12.57
C LEU A 185 34.56 -5.67 12.27
N SER A 186 33.52 -5.66 13.12
CA SER A 186 32.31 -6.45 12.96
C SER A 186 31.07 -5.57 12.90
N LEU A 187 30.11 -5.96 12.07
CA LEU A 187 28.77 -5.41 12.02
C LEU A 187 27.81 -6.36 12.73
N GLN A 188 26.94 -5.80 13.55
CA GLN A 188 25.76 -6.48 14.07
C GLN A 188 24.54 -6.07 13.24
N ILE A 189 23.87 -7.07 12.68
CA ILE A 189 22.74 -6.89 11.77
C ILE A 189 21.53 -7.59 12.37
N ARG A 190 20.46 -6.83 12.58
CA ARG A 190 19.17 -7.34 13.01
C ARG A 190 18.30 -7.55 11.77
N LEU A 191 17.96 -8.80 11.52
CA LEU A 191 17.11 -9.20 10.42
C LEU A 191 15.71 -9.57 10.90
N ARG A 192 14.73 -9.24 10.08
CA ARG A 192 13.34 -9.66 10.21
C ARG A 192 13.05 -10.66 9.10
N LEU A 193 12.85 -11.91 9.48
CA LEU A 193 12.51 -13.01 8.58
C LEU A 193 11.02 -13.35 8.73
N LYS A 194 10.32 -13.50 7.61
CA LYS A 194 8.90 -13.85 7.60
C LYS A 194 8.69 -15.10 6.76
N ASN A 195 8.11 -16.12 7.38
CA ASN A 195 7.51 -17.24 6.67
C ASN A 195 5.99 -17.03 6.60
N PRO A 196 5.42 -16.70 5.43
CA PRO A 196 3.97 -16.57 5.27
C PRO A 196 3.28 -17.90 4.91
N GLU A 197 4.03 -18.98 4.71
CA GLU A 197 3.48 -20.29 4.36
C GLU A 197 2.93 -21.01 5.60
N ASP A 198 2.02 -21.95 5.34
CA ASP A 198 1.38 -22.78 6.37
C ASP A 198 2.22 -24.00 6.82
N HIS A 199 3.46 -24.09 6.35
CA HIS A 199 4.42 -25.14 6.66
C HIS A 199 5.78 -24.54 7.01
N ASP A 200 6.60 -25.33 7.71
CA ASP A 200 7.95 -24.96 8.09
C ASP A 200 8.88 -24.91 6.87
N ILE A 201 9.83 -23.99 6.91
CA ILE A 201 10.85 -23.82 5.88
C ILE A 201 12.24 -23.78 6.49
N GLN A 202 13.21 -24.30 5.74
CA GLN A 202 14.62 -24.23 6.07
C GLN A 202 15.30 -23.23 5.13
N LEU A 203 15.87 -22.16 5.69
CA LEU A 203 16.67 -21.22 4.91
C LEU A 203 18.06 -21.82 4.69
N ASP A 204 18.42 -21.99 3.41
CA ASP A 204 19.68 -22.60 2.98
C ASP A 204 20.73 -21.53 2.67
N VAL A 205 20.31 -20.42 2.05
CA VAL A 205 21.20 -19.31 1.67
C VAL A 205 20.53 -17.98 1.95
N LEU A 206 21.27 -17.06 2.57
CA LEU A 206 20.91 -15.65 2.69
C LEU A 206 22.01 -14.80 2.05
N LYS A 207 21.68 -14.09 0.99
CA LYS A 207 22.57 -13.09 0.37
C LYS A 207 22.02 -11.71 0.61
N MET A 208 22.90 -10.78 0.93
CA MET A 208 22.54 -9.41 1.22
C MET A 208 23.59 -8.45 0.65
N GLU A 209 23.10 -7.40 0.00
CA GLU A 209 23.88 -6.25 -0.47
C GLU A 209 23.29 -5.02 0.20
N LEU A 210 24.06 -4.39 1.07
CA LEU A 210 23.69 -3.19 1.81
C LEU A 210 24.29 -1.98 1.13
N PHE A 211 23.56 -0.87 1.09
CA PHE A 211 24.00 0.39 0.52
C PHE A 211 23.95 1.48 1.59
N ASP A 212 24.99 2.31 1.64
CA ASP A 212 24.97 3.55 2.40
C ASP A 212 24.64 4.75 1.52
N GLU A 213 24.37 5.90 2.13
CA GLU A 213 24.03 7.15 1.45
C GLU A 213 25.14 7.67 0.54
N ASN A 214 26.40 7.25 0.76
CA ASN A 214 27.54 7.59 -0.10
C ASN A 214 27.65 6.68 -1.34
N GLY A 215 26.74 5.70 -1.47
CA GLY A 215 26.73 4.74 -2.56
C GLY A 215 27.76 3.60 -2.39
N VAL A 216 28.38 3.45 -1.22
CA VAL A 216 29.25 2.31 -0.92
C VAL A 216 28.37 1.11 -0.60
N SER A 217 28.74 -0.05 -1.16
CA SER A 217 28.03 -1.30 -0.92
C SER A 217 28.83 -2.28 -0.08
N PHE A 218 28.13 -2.99 0.81
CA PHE A 218 28.65 -4.14 1.56
C PHE A 218 27.88 -5.41 1.17
N LYS A 219 28.61 -6.41 0.68
CA LYS A 219 28.05 -7.70 0.25
C LYS A 219 28.37 -8.78 1.27
N TYR A 220 27.35 -9.55 1.63
CA TYR A 220 27.51 -10.68 2.52
C TYR A 220 26.65 -11.86 2.06
N THR A 221 27.17 -13.07 2.25
CA THR A 221 26.46 -14.32 1.95
C THR A 221 26.65 -15.26 3.13
N LEU A 222 25.53 -15.68 3.71
CA LEU A 222 25.46 -16.72 4.72
C LEU A 222 25.03 -18.03 4.05
N GLN A 223 25.94 -19.00 4.01
CA GLN A 223 25.70 -20.33 3.47
C GLN A 223 26.58 -21.38 4.17
N PRO A 224 26.00 -22.45 4.76
CA PRO A 224 24.56 -22.61 4.95
C PRO A 224 24.03 -21.57 5.95
N ALA A 225 22.78 -21.12 5.75
CA ALA A 225 22.15 -20.21 6.70
C ALA A 225 21.68 -20.92 7.97
N GLU A 226 21.25 -22.18 7.85
CA GLU A 226 20.76 -23.01 8.97
C GLU A 226 19.65 -22.33 9.81
N ILE A 227 18.84 -21.46 9.20
CA ILE A 227 17.73 -20.79 9.88
C ILE A 227 16.42 -21.51 9.54
N LYS A 228 15.86 -22.25 10.49
CA LYS A 228 14.48 -22.77 10.40
C LYS A 228 13.49 -21.62 10.64
N LEU A 229 12.47 -21.49 9.81
CA LEU A 229 11.33 -20.59 10.03
C LEU A 229 10.06 -21.45 10.12
N TYR A 230 9.37 -21.36 11.25
CA TYR A 230 8.13 -22.10 11.46
C TYR A 230 7.00 -21.54 10.60
N SER A 231 5.97 -22.35 10.38
CA SER A 231 4.71 -21.93 9.74
C SER A 231 4.21 -20.60 10.30
N LEU A 232 3.90 -19.65 9.41
CA LEU A 232 3.41 -18.30 9.73
C LEU A 232 4.32 -17.47 10.65
N GLU A 233 5.58 -17.87 10.85
CA GLU A 233 6.49 -17.23 11.80
C GLU A 233 7.01 -15.89 11.30
N ASN A 234 7.13 -14.96 12.24
CA ASN A 234 7.85 -13.72 12.09
C ASN A 234 9.06 -13.71 13.06
N LYS A 235 10.22 -14.15 12.56
CA LYS A 235 11.44 -14.38 13.36
C LYS A 235 12.37 -13.17 13.29
N ILE A 236 12.98 -12.84 14.43
CA ILE A 236 14.15 -11.96 14.50
C ILE A 236 15.41 -12.81 14.54
N ALA A 237 16.34 -12.53 13.64
CA ALA A 237 17.67 -13.12 13.63
C ALA A 237 18.73 -12.02 13.79
N PHE A 238 19.83 -12.36 14.47
CA PHE A 238 20.97 -11.48 14.63
C PHE A 238 22.16 -12.11 13.92
N LEU A 239 22.81 -11.35 13.04
CA LEU A 239 24.06 -11.74 12.40
C LEU A 239 25.20 -10.86 12.91
N SER A 240 26.35 -11.49 13.14
CA SER A 240 27.61 -10.80 13.37
C SER A 240 28.53 -11.10 12.19
N VAL A 241 28.89 -10.08 11.42
CA VAL A 241 29.64 -10.23 10.17
C VAL A 241 30.87 -9.35 10.17
N LYS A 242 31.99 -9.84 9.65
CA LYS A 242 33.21 -9.05 9.54
C LYS A 242 33.08 -8.04 8.41
N ILE A 243 33.41 -6.78 8.69
CA ILE A 243 33.34 -5.69 7.70
C ILE A 243 34.50 -5.78 6.69
N GLY A 244 35.63 -6.35 7.10
CA GLY A 244 36.83 -6.47 6.27
C GLY A 244 37.38 -5.10 5.86
N ASP A 245 37.80 -4.97 4.61
CA ASP A 245 38.30 -3.71 4.04
C ASP A 245 37.17 -2.82 3.46
N SER A 246 35.91 -3.18 3.71
CA SER A 246 34.78 -2.38 3.23
C SER A 246 34.75 -1.02 3.91
N LYS A 247 34.49 0.02 3.11
CA LYS A 247 34.28 1.40 3.57
C LYS A 247 32.82 1.71 3.89
N TYR A 248 31.96 0.70 3.89
CA TYR A 248 30.54 0.86 4.15
C TYR A 248 30.30 1.42 5.56
N GLU A 249 29.49 2.49 5.65
CA GLU A 249 29.16 3.12 6.91
C GLU A 249 27.76 2.71 7.39
N PRO A 250 27.62 1.88 8.44
CA PRO A 250 26.32 1.38 8.88
C PRO A 250 25.40 2.47 9.44
N TYR A 251 25.97 3.58 9.93
CA TYR A 251 25.21 4.73 10.41
C TYR A 251 24.54 5.52 9.28
N LEU A 252 25.02 5.34 8.04
CA LEU A 252 24.50 5.97 6.83
C LEU A 252 23.74 4.95 5.97
N HIS A 253 23.28 3.84 6.54
CA HIS A 253 22.55 2.83 5.78
C HIS A 253 21.29 3.43 5.14
N GLN A 254 21.14 3.23 3.82
CA GLN A 254 20.05 3.78 3.06
C GLN A 254 19.06 2.72 2.57
N ASN A 255 19.56 1.63 2.00
CA ASN A 255 18.72 0.55 1.44
C ASN A 255 19.49 -0.77 1.32
N GLU A 256 18.76 -1.84 1.06
CA GLU A 256 19.27 -3.20 0.90
C GLU A 256 18.69 -3.95 -0.31
N LYS A 257 19.43 -4.96 -0.77
CA LYS A 257 18.93 -6.04 -1.62
C LYS A 257 19.18 -7.37 -0.95
N ILE A 258 18.15 -8.19 -0.81
CA ILE A 258 18.25 -9.49 -0.16
C ILE A 258 17.71 -10.59 -1.09
N ASP A 259 18.47 -11.67 -1.21
CA ASP A 259 18.11 -12.88 -1.97
C ASP A 259 18.16 -14.08 -1.02
N LEU A 260 17.10 -14.88 -1.03
CA LEU A 260 16.91 -16.02 -0.13
C LEU A 260 16.78 -17.30 -0.96
N LYS A 261 17.47 -18.37 -0.54
CA LYS A 261 17.19 -19.73 -1.00
C LYS A 261 16.75 -20.56 0.18
N TYR A 262 15.65 -21.26 0.02
CA TYR A 262 15.04 -22.07 1.06
C TYR A 262 14.45 -23.34 0.46
N SER A 263 14.26 -24.32 1.33
CA SER A 263 13.55 -25.57 1.05
C SER A 263 12.39 -25.71 2.03
N ARG A 264 11.34 -26.43 1.61
CA ARG A 264 10.30 -26.86 2.54
C ARG A 264 10.95 -27.79 3.55
N ASP A 265 10.75 -27.52 4.83
CA ASP A 265 11.23 -28.44 5.85
C ASP A 265 10.36 -29.70 5.83
N VAL A 266 11.02 -30.85 5.81
CA VAL A 266 10.40 -32.18 5.73
C VAL A 266 10.62 -32.99 7.00
N TRP A 267 11.18 -32.37 8.05
CA TRP A 267 11.51 -32.98 9.34
C TRP A 267 10.86 -32.28 10.54
#